data_AF-F7SB40-F1
#
_entry.id   AF-F7SB40-F1
#
_cell.length_a   1.000
_cell.length_b   1.000
_cell.length_c   1.000
_cell.angle_alpha   90.00
_cell.angle_beta   90.00
_cell.angle_gamma   90.00
#
_symmetry.space_group_name_H-M   'P 1'
#
loop_
_entity.id
_entity.type
_entity.pdbx_description
1 polymer ?
#
loop_
_entity_poly.entity_id
_entity_poly.type
_entity_poly.pdbx_seq_one_letter_code
_entity_poly.pdbx_strand_id
1 'polypeptide(L)'
;MELFMSSEVLEYDRVAQDLANRYNSVEIPQKQSFGPFYSMAVRAASHGFAVIPCGGADDPSGKRPLIKWGNFKSQPGMEVVAGWAARPAFGAANLGIITGLSGVTVVDCDTPGCLFKLYELFGETPIVVTTPSGGLHLYFRSSGERCGPFRVGDIKGDFKGHGGFVVGPPSGRILAGQQRAYRFLEGDWSLREILPPIRPGAPLGEHGARIIAFRPRSGGTHKDSPQDGQCAEIKRQRTPQRTQVERMPDQPPAGRVVDGARNQSLFAALRREALTVSDEEALVRKAVAINETYDPPLDLAEVRKVAASVWRYKSEGRLLGAGEQAIITRAETFDALRAHPGGADALMLLLRLQFSHGAEPGKRFAIAPKAMERDAMFKKWTVRRYRKAIATLKELKLIRQVHKGGKRKGDPHLYVLD
;
A
#
# COMPACT_ATOMS: atom_id res chain seq x y z
N MET A 1 -37.07 28.11 2.35
CA MET A 1 -36.26 27.79 3.54
C MET A 1 -34.81 27.68 3.06
N GLU A 2 -34.17 28.84 2.90
CA GLU A 2 -32.80 28.96 2.41
C GLU A 2 -31.82 28.47 3.48
N LEU A 3 -30.99 27.50 3.11
CA LEU A 3 -29.89 27.02 3.94
C LEU A 3 -28.73 28.00 3.81
N PHE A 4 -28.49 28.75 4.90
CA PHE A 4 -27.29 29.56 5.08
C PHE A 4 -26.05 28.65 5.05
N MET A 5 -25.28 28.73 3.97
CA MET A 5 -23.90 28.25 3.95
C MET A 5 -23.03 29.25 4.72
N SER A 6 -22.23 28.76 5.68
CA SER A 6 -21.36 29.60 6.51
C SER A 6 -20.25 30.25 5.68
N SER A 7 -19.80 31.43 6.11
CA SER A 7 -18.79 32.26 5.42
C SER A 7 -17.45 31.57 5.19
N GLU A 8 -17.10 30.56 6.00
CA GLU A 8 -15.86 29.76 5.86
C GLU A 8 -15.89 28.79 4.65
N VAL A 9 -17.08 28.31 4.25
CA VAL A 9 -17.20 27.39 3.09
C VAL A 9 -17.07 28.17 1.76
N LEU A 10 -17.56 29.41 1.72
CA LEU A 10 -17.44 30.31 0.57
C LEU A 10 -16.00 30.82 0.37
N GLU A 11 -15.19 30.86 1.42
CA GLU A 11 -13.78 31.26 1.35
C GLU A 11 -12.89 30.12 0.82
N TYR A 12 -13.22 28.87 1.14
CA TYR A 12 -12.51 27.68 0.65
C TYR A 12 -12.71 27.47 -0.86
N ASP A 13 -13.96 27.61 -1.34
CA ASP A 13 -14.25 27.51 -2.78
C ASP A 13 -13.61 28.66 -3.57
N ARG A 14 -13.54 29.88 -3.01
CA ARG A 14 -12.84 31.00 -3.65
C ARG A 14 -11.34 30.76 -3.78
N VAL A 15 -10.67 30.26 -2.74
CA VAL A 15 -9.23 29.95 -2.79
C VAL A 15 -8.96 28.81 -3.77
N ALA A 16 -9.84 27.80 -3.84
CA ALA A 16 -9.73 26.71 -4.80
C ALA A 16 -9.94 27.17 -6.26
N GLN A 17 -10.93 28.04 -6.51
CA GLN A 17 -11.16 28.64 -7.83
C GLN A 17 -10.00 29.56 -8.24
N ASP A 18 -9.45 30.32 -7.30
CA ASP A 18 -8.37 31.28 -7.57
C ASP A 18 -7.02 30.57 -7.81
N LEU A 19 -6.78 29.44 -7.14
CA LEU A 19 -5.68 28.53 -7.46
C LEU A 19 -5.88 27.85 -8.83
N ALA A 20 -7.10 27.40 -9.15
CA ALA A 20 -7.42 26.82 -10.46
C ALA A 20 -7.27 27.85 -11.60
N ASN A 21 -7.65 29.10 -11.37
CA ASN A 21 -7.53 30.19 -12.34
C ASN A 21 -6.08 30.66 -12.52
N ARG A 22 -5.26 30.66 -11.47
CA ARG A 22 -3.80 30.90 -11.57
C ARG A 22 -3.05 29.81 -12.32
N TYR A 23 -3.56 28.58 -12.32
CA TYR A 23 -3.03 27.48 -13.14
C TYR A 23 -3.52 27.55 -14.60
N ASN A 24 -4.69 28.15 -14.86
CA ASN A 24 -5.29 28.26 -16.20
C ASN A 24 -4.84 29.48 -17.04
N SER A 25 -4.10 30.44 -16.46
CA SER A 25 -3.65 31.65 -17.17
C SER A 25 -2.19 31.64 -17.61
N VAL A 26 -1.51 30.49 -17.49
CA VAL A 26 -0.24 30.28 -18.19
C VAL A 26 -0.59 29.80 -19.59
N GLU A 27 -0.32 30.60 -20.62
CA GLU A 27 -0.32 30.11 -22.00
C GLU A 27 0.71 28.97 -22.10
N ILE A 28 0.22 27.72 -22.04
CA ILE A 28 1.04 26.54 -22.25
C ILE A 28 1.26 26.43 -23.77
N PRO A 29 2.51 26.56 -24.27
CA PRO A 29 2.77 26.47 -25.70
C PRO A 29 2.31 25.10 -26.22
N GLN A 30 1.43 25.10 -27.23
CA GLN A 30 1.01 23.88 -27.90
C GLN A 30 2.18 23.26 -28.70
N LYS A 31 2.94 22.37 -28.06
CA LYS A 31 3.63 21.16 -28.61
C LYS A 31 4.77 20.72 -27.68
N GLN A 32 4.44 20.05 -26.58
CA GLN A 32 5.32 19.06 -25.98
C GLN A 32 4.45 18.03 -25.26
N SER A 33 4.44 16.80 -25.77
CA SER A 33 3.85 15.66 -25.06
C SER A 33 4.74 15.38 -23.84
N PHE A 34 4.41 15.97 -22.70
CA PHE A 34 5.14 15.71 -21.48
C PHE A 34 4.84 14.30 -20.96
N GLY A 35 5.89 13.55 -20.64
CA GLY A 35 5.87 12.14 -20.28
C GLY A 35 5.41 11.86 -18.84
N PRO A 36 5.47 10.59 -18.42
CA PRO A 36 4.88 10.13 -17.15
C PRO A 36 5.36 10.90 -15.91
N PHE A 37 6.64 11.24 -15.83
CA PHE A 37 7.21 11.99 -14.70
C PHE A 37 6.55 13.36 -14.56
N TYR A 38 6.45 14.15 -15.65
CA TYR A 38 5.79 15.46 -15.60
C TYR A 38 4.35 15.35 -15.11
N SER A 39 3.59 14.39 -15.66
CA SER A 39 2.16 14.26 -15.37
C SER A 39 1.83 13.88 -13.92
N MET A 40 2.76 13.21 -13.22
CA MET A 40 2.46 12.55 -11.94
C MET A 40 3.40 12.93 -10.79
N ALA A 41 4.59 13.47 -11.06
CA ALA A 41 5.61 13.68 -10.02
C ALA A 41 5.13 14.61 -8.89
N VAL A 42 4.49 15.74 -9.23
CA VAL A 42 3.99 16.69 -8.23
C VAL A 42 2.87 16.07 -7.38
N ARG A 43 1.94 15.33 -8.01
CA ARG A 43 0.84 14.66 -7.30
C ARG A 43 1.33 13.54 -6.38
N ALA A 44 2.30 12.74 -6.84
CA ALA A 44 2.91 11.73 -5.99
C ALA A 44 3.67 12.38 -4.82
N ALA A 45 4.43 13.45 -5.09
CA ALA A 45 5.15 14.19 -4.06
C ALA A 45 4.23 14.84 -3.03
N SER A 46 3.07 15.40 -3.43
CA SER A 46 2.09 15.98 -2.50
C SER A 46 1.48 14.97 -1.53
N HIS A 47 1.51 13.68 -1.86
CA HIS A 47 1.11 12.60 -0.96
C HIS A 47 2.27 12.00 -0.15
N GLY A 48 3.46 12.60 -0.22
CA GLY A 48 4.64 12.21 0.57
C GLY A 48 5.50 11.12 -0.07
N PHE A 49 5.43 10.93 -1.39
CA PHE A 49 6.38 10.09 -2.11
C PHE A 49 7.63 10.89 -2.53
N ALA A 50 8.81 10.35 -2.25
CA ALA A 50 10.08 10.86 -2.77
C ALA A 50 10.27 10.37 -4.22
N VAL A 51 10.06 11.27 -5.18
CA VAL A 51 10.05 10.91 -6.61
C VAL A 51 11.31 11.36 -7.34
N ILE A 52 11.69 10.61 -8.39
CA ILE A 52 12.82 10.91 -9.26
C ILE A 52 12.49 10.57 -10.72
N PRO A 53 13.05 11.28 -11.70
CA PRO A 53 12.91 10.94 -13.10
C PRO A 53 13.76 9.69 -13.45
N CYS A 54 13.14 8.74 -14.14
CA CYS A 54 13.78 7.53 -14.67
C CYS A 54 13.73 7.51 -16.20
N GLY A 55 14.56 6.70 -16.84
CA GLY A 55 14.56 6.51 -18.29
C GLY A 55 13.17 6.17 -18.81
N GLY A 56 12.78 6.79 -19.92
CA GLY A 56 11.46 6.65 -20.55
C GLY A 56 11.26 5.28 -21.22
N ALA A 57 10.19 5.15 -22.00
CA ALA A 57 9.85 3.89 -22.68
C ALA A 57 10.93 3.42 -23.68
N ASP A 58 11.72 4.35 -24.21
CA ASP A 58 12.79 4.11 -25.18
C ASP A 58 14.15 3.75 -24.53
N ASP A 59 14.27 3.88 -23.21
CA ASP A 59 15.41 3.32 -22.47
C ASP A 59 15.23 1.79 -22.40
N PRO A 60 16.21 0.96 -22.82
CA PRO A 60 16.13 -0.50 -22.74
C PRO A 60 15.69 -1.02 -21.36
N SER A 61 16.10 -0.33 -20.29
CA SER A 61 15.69 -0.67 -18.93
C SER A 61 14.36 -0.04 -18.52
N GLY A 62 14.02 1.15 -19.04
CA GLY A 62 12.91 2.02 -18.62
C GLY A 62 12.90 2.34 -17.11
N LYS A 63 14.00 2.05 -16.42
CA LYS A 63 14.12 2.04 -14.95
C LYS A 63 15.35 2.81 -14.47
N ARG A 64 16.27 3.20 -15.37
CA ARG A 64 17.51 3.87 -14.99
C ARG A 64 17.20 5.27 -14.43
N PRO A 65 17.61 5.59 -13.19
CA PRO A 65 17.48 6.95 -12.67
C PRO A 65 18.26 7.95 -13.54
N LEU A 66 17.64 9.07 -13.88
CA LEU A 66 18.26 10.15 -14.66
C LEU A 66 19.00 11.16 -13.77
N ILE A 67 18.87 11.03 -12.45
CA ILE A 67 19.57 11.83 -11.46
C ILE A 67 20.25 10.93 -10.41
N LYS A 68 21.32 11.44 -9.79
CA LYS A 68 21.97 10.79 -8.65
C LYS A 68 21.13 11.01 -7.39
N TRP A 69 20.59 9.94 -6.82
CA TRP A 69 19.69 10.01 -5.65
C TRP A 69 20.21 9.26 -4.42
N GLY A 70 21.22 8.38 -4.55
CA GLY A 70 21.70 7.53 -3.45
C GLY A 70 22.21 8.28 -2.20
N ASN A 71 22.51 9.58 -2.34
CA ASN A 71 22.96 10.44 -1.24
C ASN A 71 21.82 11.22 -0.57
N PHE A 72 20.59 11.11 -1.06
CA PHE A 72 19.46 11.84 -0.50
C PHE A 72 19.19 11.38 0.93
N LYS A 73 19.11 12.35 1.85
CA LYS A 73 18.85 12.11 3.28
C LYS A 73 17.40 12.41 3.68
N SER A 74 16.66 13.08 2.80
CA SER A 74 15.26 13.48 2.97
C SER A 74 14.58 13.51 1.60
N GLN A 75 13.24 13.57 1.61
CA GLN A 75 12.47 13.70 0.38
C GLN A 75 12.84 15.02 -0.35
N PRO A 76 12.89 15.03 -1.69
CA PRO A 76 13.01 16.26 -2.46
C PRO A 76 11.81 17.18 -2.18
N GLY A 77 12.05 18.47 -1.98
CA GLY A 77 10.98 19.46 -1.80
C GLY A 77 10.14 19.62 -3.07
N MET A 78 8.89 20.07 -2.91
CA MET A 78 7.94 20.20 -4.02
C MET A 78 8.45 21.09 -5.16
N GLU A 79 9.13 22.19 -4.85
CA GLU A 79 9.72 23.08 -5.86
C GLU A 79 10.80 22.38 -6.69
N VAL A 80 11.63 21.55 -6.07
CA VAL A 80 12.66 20.77 -6.76
C VAL A 80 12.01 19.75 -7.69
N VAL A 81 10.95 19.07 -7.23
CA VAL A 81 10.20 18.10 -8.03
C VAL A 81 9.51 18.78 -9.22
N ALA A 82 8.85 19.92 -9.00
CA ALA A 82 8.22 20.69 -10.06
C ALA A 82 9.27 21.19 -11.08
N GLY A 83 10.41 21.67 -10.58
CA GLY A 83 11.55 22.08 -11.40
C GLY A 83 12.15 20.92 -12.20
N TRP A 84 12.14 19.69 -11.70
CA TRP A 84 12.50 18.51 -12.51
C TRP A 84 11.41 18.18 -13.53
N ALA A 85 10.14 18.20 -13.14
CA ALA A 85 9.03 17.89 -14.02
C ALA A 85 9.04 18.78 -15.26
N ALA A 86 9.27 20.09 -15.09
CA ALA A 86 9.30 21.06 -16.17
C ALA A 86 10.58 21.02 -17.06
N ARG A 87 11.60 20.21 -16.74
CA ARG A 87 12.83 20.15 -17.54
C ARG A 87 12.60 19.38 -18.84
N PRO A 88 12.90 19.96 -20.02
CA PRO A 88 12.80 19.25 -21.29
C PRO A 88 13.62 17.95 -21.35
N ALA A 89 14.77 17.91 -20.67
CA ALA A 89 15.61 16.71 -20.56
C ALA A 89 14.91 15.52 -19.87
N PHE A 90 13.86 15.77 -19.09
CA PHE A 90 13.01 14.74 -18.47
C PHE A 90 11.64 14.64 -19.14
N GLY A 91 11.48 15.23 -20.32
CA GLY A 91 10.21 15.30 -21.05
C GLY A 91 9.60 13.95 -21.40
N ALA A 92 10.39 12.86 -21.49
CA ALA A 92 9.90 11.50 -21.68
C ALA A 92 10.12 10.58 -20.45
N ALA A 93 10.53 11.15 -19.31
CA ALA A 93 10.97 10.37 -18.16
C ALA A 93 9.82 9.60 -17.50
N ASN A 94 10.14 8.40 -17.02
CA ASN A 94 9.28 7.62 -16.14
C ASN A 94 9.34 8.13 -14.69
N LEU A 95 8.32 7.80 -13.90
CA LEU A 95 8.22 8.07 -12.48
C LEU A 95 8.92 7.01 -11.65
N GLY A 96 10.07 7.35 -11.06
CA GLY A 96 10.70 6.59 -9.99
C GLY A 96 10.23 7.05 -8.61
N ILE A 97 10.10 6.11 -7.67
CA ILE A 97 9.70 6.34 -6.28
C ILE A 97 10.77 5.73 -5.37
N ILE A 98 11.48 6.55 -4.61
CA ILE A 98 12.46 6.11 -3.62
C ILE A 98 11.69 5.59 -2.40
N THR A 99 11.72 4.28 -2.19
CA THR A 99 10.85 3.59 -1.24
C THR A 99 11.14 3.99 0.21
N GLY A 100 12.40 3.89 0.64
CA GLY A 100 12.80 4.23 2.01
C GLY A 100 12.56 5.70 2.40
N LEU A 101 12.75 6.65 1.47
CA LEU A 101 12.47 8.07 1.74
C LEU A 101 10.98 8.38 1.69
N SER A 102 10.19 7.58 0.97
CA SER A 102 8.72 7.67 0.95
C SER A 102 8.08 7.01 2.18
N GLY A 103 8.86 6.35 3.05
CA GLY A 103 8.29 5.60 4.18
C GLY A 103 7.47 4.38 3.74
N VAL A 104 7.78 3.81 2.57
CA VAL A 104 7.10 2.62 2.04
C VAL A 104 8.09 1.50 1.74
N THR A 105 7.59 0.27 1.82
CA THR A 105 8.27 -0.94 1.34
C THR A 105 7.39 -1.57 0.28
N VAL A 106 7.95 -1.90 -0.88
CA VAL A 106 7.20 -2.51 -1.99
C VAL A 106 7.58 -3.97 -2.14
N VAL A 107 6.60 -4.85 -2.19
CA VAL A 107 6.77 -6.23 -2.64
C VAL A 107 6.63 -6.23 -4.16
N ASP A 108 7.77 -6.31 -4.85
CA ASP A 108 7.91 -6.33 -6.31
C ASP A 108 7.99 -7.78 -6.78
N CYS A 109 6.85 -8.33 -7.22
CA CYS A 109 6.74 -9.71 -7.66
C CYS A 109 6.66 -9.78 -9.19
N ASP A 110 7.63 -10.47 -9.80
CA ASP A 110 7.65 -10.70 -11.24
C ASP A 110 6.72 -11.84 -11.70
N THR A 111 6.15 -12.60 -10.77
CA THR A 111 5.31 -13.77 -11.09
C THR A 111 3.89 -13.30 -11.43
N PRO A 112 3.38 -13.49 -12.65
CA PRO A 112 2.02 -13.08 -13.00
C PRO A 112 0.97 -13.88 -12.23
N GLY A 113 -0.22 -13.29 -12.04
CA GLY A 113 -1.38 -14.03 -11.51
C GLY A 113 -1.33 -14.41 -10.02
N CYS A 114 -0.37 -13.91 -9.24
CA CYS A 114 -0.13 -14.38 -7.88
C CYS A 114 -0.67 -13.48 -6.75
N LEU A 115 -1.51 -12.47 -7.05
CA LEU A 115 -2.01 -11.49 -6.08
C LEU A 115 -2.56 -12.14 -4.79
N PHE A 116 -3.36 -13.19 -4.94
CA PHE A 116 -3.92 -13.94 -3.80
C PHE A 116 -2.84 -14.47 -2.85
N LYS A 117 -1.84 -15.18 -3.40
CA LYS A 117 -0.73 -15.69 -2.59
C LYS A 117 0.11 -14.55 -2.02
N LEU A 118 0.29 -13.44 -2.73
CA LEU A 118 0.98 -12.27 -2.18
C LEU A 118 0.22 -11.68 -0.98
N TYR A 119 -1.10 -11.63 -1.02
CA TYR A 119 -1.91 -11.22 0.14
C TYR A 119 -1.81 -12.22 1.29
N GLU A 120 -1.78 -13.53 1.03
CA GLU A 120 -1.55 -14.53 2.07
C GLU A 120 -0.17 -14.35 2.74
N LEU A 121 0.86 -14.12 1.92
CA LEU A 121 2.25 -14.02 2.37
C LEU A 121 2.56 -12.70 3.06
N PHE A 122 2.07 -11.58 2.52
CA PHE A 122 2.51 -10.23 2.89
C PHE A 122 1.40 -9.32 3.41
N GLY A 123 0.14 -9.76 3.33
CA GLY A 123 -1.04 -8.98 3.73
C GLY A 123 -1.67 -8.21 2.57
N GLU A 124 -2.93 -7.82 2.74
CA GLU A 124 -3.62 -6.92 1.81
C GLU A 124 -3.08 -5.49 1.93
N THR A 125 -3.16 -4.73 0.84
CA THR A 125 -2.76 -3.33 0.82
C THR A 125 -3.59 -2.52 -0.18
N PRO A 126 -3.95 -1.26 0.13
CA PRO A 126 -4.81 -0.46 -0.74
C PRO A 126 -4.12 0.07 -2.01
N ILE A 127 -2.80 -0.08 -2.16
CA ILE A 127 -2.09 0.33 -3.39
C ILE A 127 -1.42 -0.88 -4.02
N VAL A 128 -1.97 -1.32 -5.15
CA VAL A 128 -1.43 -2.40 -5.97
C VAL A 128 -1.24 -1.92 -7.39
N VAL A 129 -0.06 -2.15 -7.94
CA VAL A 129 0.30 -1.73 -9.30
C VAL A 129 0.67 -2.95 -10.13
N THR A 130 0.09 -3.06 -11.31
CA THR A 130 0.54 -4.01 -12.34
C THR A 130 1.79 -3.47 -13.03
N THR A 131 2.76 -4.34 -13.27
CA THR A 131 3.98 -3.99 -14.00
C THR A 131 3.83 -4.29 -15.49
N PRO A 132 4.64 -3.66 -16.36
CA PRO A 132 4.64 -3.94 -17.80
C PRO A 132 4.85 -5.42 -18.15
N SER A 133 5.56 -6.19 -17.33
CA SER A 133 5.79 -7.63 -17.55
C SER A 133 4.64 -8.53 -17.09
N GLY A 134 3.60 -7.97 -16.44
CA GLY A 134 2.49 -8.72 -15.86
C GLY A 134 2.67 -9.11 -14.39
N GLY A 135 3.75 -8.65 -13.76
CA GLY A 135 3.97 -8.76 -12.31
C GLY A 135 3.20 -7.71 -11.51
N LEU A 136 3.46 -7.64 -10.20
CA LEU A 136 2.76 -6.80 -9.25
C LEU A 136 3.71 -6.09 -8.29
N HIS A 137 3.44 -4.82 -8.03
CA HIS A 137 3.98 -4.08 -6.89
C HIS A 137 2.88 -3.90 -5.84
N LEU A 138 3.06 -4.45 -4.65
CA LEU A 138 2.22 -4.19 -3.49
C LEU A 138 2.95 -3.23 -2.57
N TYR A 139 2.39 -2.05 -2.34
CA TYR A 139 3.01 -1.02 -1.49
C TYR A 139 2.58 -1.24 -0.05
N PHE A 140 3.50 -1.17 0.91
CA PHE A 140 3.21 -1.25 2.33
C PHE A 140 3.87 -0.07 3.04
N ARG A 141 3.38 0.27 4.23
CA ARG A 141 4.09 1.19 5.12
C ARG A 141 5.40 0.53 5.54
N SER A 142 6.50 1.25 5.39
CA SER A 142 7.81 0.76 5.81
C SER A 142 7.85 0.58 7.32
N SER A 143 8.34 -0.58 7.75
CA SER A 143 8.75 -0.85 9.14
C SER A 143 10.28 -0.92 9.25
N GLY A 144 11.02 -0.42 8.25
CA GLY A 144 12.48 -0.44 8.20
C GLY A 144 13.06 -1.57 7.35
N GLU A 145 12.24 -2.21 6.50
CA GLU A 145 12.68 -3.30 5.63
C GLU A 145 13.74 -2.82 4.62
N ARG A 146 14.68 -3.70 4.28
CA ARG A 146 15.73 -3.44 3.28
C ARG A 146 15.36 -4.05 1.93
N CYS A 147 16.08 -3.64 0.90
CA CYS A 147 15.97 -4.32 -0.38
C CYS A 147 16.57 -5.72 -0.30
N GLY A 148 15.92 -6.69 -0.97
CA GLY A 148 16.43 -8.04 -1.05
C GLY A 148 15.43 -8.99 -1.70
N PRO A 149 15.91 -10.13 -2.21
CA PRO A 149 15.06 -11.11 -2.86
C PRO A 149 14.22 -11.88 -1.84
N PHE A 150 13.07 -12.39 -2.29
CA PHE A 150 12.30 -13.41 -1.58
C PHE A 150 11.89 -14.54 -2.52
N ARG A 151 11.71 -15.73 -1.94
CA ARG A 151 11.17 -16.89 -2.64
C ARG A 151 10.33 -17.74 -1.70
N VAL A 152 9.12 -18.06 -2.12
CA VAL A 152 8.19 -18.93 -1.39
C VAL A 152 7.51 -19.85 -2.39
N GLY A 153 7.92 -21.12 -2.41
CA GLY A 153 7.56 -22.03 -3.50
C GLY A 153 7.95 -21.43 -4.86
N ASP A 154 6.98 -21.37 -5.77
CA ASP A 154 7.18 -20.82 -7.12
C ASP A 154 7.11 -19.29 -7.20
N ILE A 155 6.71 -18.62 -6.11
CA ILE A 155 6.64 -17.16 -6.08
C ILE A 155 8.01 -16.60 -5.76
N LYS A 156 8.52 -15.77 -6.65
CA LYS A 156 9.75 -15.01 -6.49
C LYS A 156 9.50 -13.53 -6.73
N GLY A 157 10.30 -12.71 -6.07
CA GLY A 157 10.30 -11.27 -6.23
C GLY A 157 11.37 -10.61 -5.37
N ASP A 158 11.28 -9.30 -5.25
CA ASP A 158 12.14 -8.48 -4.40
C ASP A 158 11.32 -7.61 -3.45
N PHE A 159 11.82 -7.45 -2.23
CA PHE A 159 11.47 -6.29 -1.42
C PHE A 159 12.23 -5.08 -1.92
N LYS A 160 11.54 -3.96 -2.05
CA LYS A 160 12.10 -2.64 -2.35
C LYS A 160 11.78 -1.72 -1.17
N GLY A 161 12.68 -1.71 -0.20
CA GLY A 161 12.58 -0.94 1.04
C GLY A 161 13.65 0.15 1.11
N HIS A 162 14.35 0.29 2.24
CA HIS A 162 15.46 1.23 2.36
C HIS A 162 16.59 0.93 1.35
N GLY A 163 17.14 2.01 0.77
CA GLY A 163 18.19 1.93 -0.25
C GLY A 163 17.69 1.55 -1.65
N GLY A 164 16.39 1.43 -1.85
CA GLY A 164 15.78 1.07 -3.13
C GLY A 164 14.87 2.15 -3.71
N PHE A 165 14.41 1.85 -4.92
CA PHE A 165 13.34 2.58 -5.59
C PHE A 165 12.57 1.62 -6.50
N VAL A 166 11.38 2.04 -6.90
CA VAL A 166 10.55 1.35 -7.91
C VAL A 166 10.12 2.35 -8.99
N VAL A 167 9.75 1.85 -10.16
CA VAL A 167 9.03 2.66 -11.16
C VAL A 167 7.53 2.49 -10.93
N GLY A 168 6.79 3.61 -10.92
CA GLY A 168 5.35 3.63 -10.62
C GLY A 168 4.50 4.17 -11.79
N PRO A 169 3.17 4.06 -11.72
CA PRO A 169 2.27 4.61 -12.73
C PRO A 169 2.42 6.13 -12.93
N PRO A 170 2.17 6.66 -14.14
CA PRO A 170 1.73 5.96 -15.36
C PRO A 170 2.90 5.54 -16.27
N SER A 171 4.09 5.26 -15.71
CA SER A 171 5.32 4.95 -16.45
C SER A 171 5.17 3.82 -17.46
N GLY A 172 5.94 3.87 -18.55
CA GLY A 172 5.87 2.91 -19.66
C GLY A 172 7.19 2.21 -19.98
N ARG A 173 7.10 1.03 -20.60
CA ARG A 173 8.22 0.29 -21.21
C ARG A 173 7.79 -0.33 -22.53
N ILE A 174 8.72 -0.44 -23.48
CA ILE A 174 8.52 -1.25 -24.68
C ILE A 174 8.96 -2.69 -24.37
N LEU A 175 8.03 -3.64 -24.50
CA LEU A 175 8.28 -5.08 -24.33
C LEU A 175 7.76 -5.80 -25.57
N ALA A 176 8.61 -6.62 -26.21
CA ALA A 176 8.27 -7.31 -27.46
C ALA A 176 7.66 -6.37 -28.54
N GLY A 177 8.19 -5.15 -28.65
CA GLY A 177 7.70 -4.13 -29.60
C GLY A 177 6.40 -3.43 -29.19
N GLN A 178 5.79 -3.80 -28.06
CA GLN A 178 4.56 -3.20 -27.57
C GLN A 178 4.80 -2.30 -26.36
N GLN A 179 4.19 -1.11 -26.36
CA GLN A 179 4.21 -0.23 -25.21
C GLN A 179 3.27 -0.76 -24.13
N ARG A 180 3.83 -1.08 -22.96
CA ARG A 180 3.11 -1.53 -21.77
C ARG A 180 3.42 -0.60 -20.60
N ALA A 181 2.47 -0.40 -19.71
CA ALA A 181 2.57 0.60 -18.65
C ALA A 181 2.37 0.02 -17.26
N TYR A 182 2.98 0.67 -16.28
CA TYR A 182 2.63 0.52 -14.88
C TYR A 182 1.24 1.13 -14.66
N ARG A 183 0.30 0.36 -14.10
CA ARG A 183 -1.07 0.82 -13.85
C ARG A 183 -1.53 0.43 -12.47
N PHE A 184 -2.28 1.32 -11.81
CA PHE A 184 -2.99 0.95 -10.59
C PHE A 184 -3.99 -0.16 -10.92
N LEU A 185 -3.83 -1.27 -10.22
CA LEU A 185 -4.85 -2.31 -10.13
C LEU A 185 -5.81 -1.98 -8.99
N GLU A 186 -5.27 -1.49 -7.88
CA GLU A 186 -6.02 -1.02 -6.72
C GLU A 186 -5.46 0.33 -6.23
N GLY A 187 -6.38 1.23 -5.83
CA GLY A 187 -6.07 2.51 -5.22
C GLY A 187 -5.37 3.52 -6.11
N ASP A 188 -4.79 4.54 -5.47
CA ASP A 188 -3.89 5.52 -6.05
C ASP A 188 -2.94 6.07 -4.97
N TRP A 189 -2.08 7.04 -5.34
CA TRP A 189 -1.09 7.62 -4.42
C TRP A 189 -1.68 8.31 -3.18
N SER A 190 -2.95 8.70 -3.18
CA SER A 190 -3.58 9.36 -2.03
C SER A 190 -3.69 8.45 -0.80
N LEU A 191 -3.63 7.14 -0.99
CA LEU A 191 -3.79 6.14 0.08
C LEU A 191 -2.50 5.84 0.84
N ARG A 192 -1.41 6.58 0.59
CA ARG A 192 -0.09 6.32 1.21
C ARG A 192 -0.13 6.31 2.75
N GLU A 193 -0.84 7.25 3.36
CA GLU A 193 -0.87 7.41 4.82
C GLU A 193 -1.60 6.26 5.54
N ILE A 194 -2.50 5.56 4.83
CA ILE A 194 -3.27 4.44 5.38
C ILE A 194 -2.66 3.07 5.02
N LEU A 195 -1.46 3.04 4.41
CA LEU A 195 -0.81 1.78 4.06
C LEU A 195 -0.57 0.92 5.32
N PRO A 196 -0.96 -0.37 5.29
CA PRO A 196 -0.63 -1.29 6.37
C PRO A 196 0.86 -1.66 6.30
N PRO A 197 1.47 -2.06 7.42
CA PRO A 197 2.78 -2.71 7.37
C PRO A 197 2.65 -4.09 6.72
N ILE A 198 3.77 -4.66 6.25
CA ILE A 198 3.79 -6.06 5.82
C ILE A 198 3.36 -6.96 6.98
N ARG A 199 2.55 -7.99 6.66
CA ARG A 199 2.03 -8.96 7.62
C ARG A 199 3.15 -9.54 8.50
N PRO A 200 2.98 -9.58 9.83
CA PRO A 200 3.92 -10.26 10.73
C PRO A 200 4.11 -11.73 10.35
N GLY A 201 5.36 -12.21 10.40
CA GLY A 201 5.70 -13.58 10.00
C GLY A 201 5.83 -13.79 8.49
N ALA A 202 5.73 -12.72 7.69
CA ALA A 202 6.08 -12.77 6.28
C ALA A 202 7.53 -13.27 6.08
N PRO A 203 7.79 -14.02 5.00
CA PRO A 203 9.12 -14.52 4.69
C PRO A 203 9.99 -13.39 4.15
N LEU A 204 10.49 -12.55 5.05
CA LEU A 204 11.30 -11.35 4.74
C LEU A 204 12.73 -11.69 4.29
N GLY A 205 13.10 -12.98 4.21
CA GLY A 205 14.47 -13.45 3.98
C GLY A 205 15.43 -13.01 5.09
N GLU A 206 16.65 -13.56 5.12
CA GLU A 206 17.68 -13.18 6.11
C GLU A 206 18.07 -11.69 6.05
N HIS A 207 17.74 -11.01 4.94
CA HIS A 207 18.10 -9.62 4.67
C HIS A 207 16.99 -8.62 5.03
N GLY A 208 15.71 -9.00 5.01
CA GLY A 208 14.58 -8.14 5.40
C GLY A 208 14.36 -8.08 6.92
N ALA A 209 14.92 -9.03 7.68
CA ALA A 209 14.79 -9.09 9.14
C ALA A 209 15.64 -8.05 9.91
N ARG A 210 16.52 -7.29 9.24
CA ARG A 210 17.27 -6.19 9.88
C ARG A 210 16.44 -4.91 9.90
N ILE A 211 15.43 -4.89 10.77
CA ILE A 211 14.68 -3.68 11.15
C ILE A 211 15.69 -2.64 11.65
N ILE A 212 15.87 -1.55 10.92
CA ILE A 212 16.62 -0.41 11.43
C ILE A 212 15.72 0.29 12.44
N ALA A 213 16.02 0.15 13.73
CA ALA A 213 15.36 0.89 14.78
C ALA A 213 15.45 2.40 14.47
N PHE A 214 14.31 3.02 14.19
CA PHE A 214 14.19 4.45 14.01
C PHE A 214 14.60 5.15 15.32
N ARG A 215 15.81 5.73 15.36
CA ARG A 215 16.25 6.60 16.45
C ARG A 215 15.77 8.04 16.16
N PRO A 216 15.05 8.70 17.08
CA PRO A 216 14.82 10.13 16.98
C PRO A 216 16.17 10.85 17.11
N ARG A 217 16.40 11.84 16.23
CA ARG A 217 17.62 12.67 16.23
C ARG A 217 17.61 13.64 17.41
N SER A 218 18.51 13.43 18.37
CA SER A 218 19.09 14.51 19.18
C SER A 218 20.43 14.90 18.56
N GLY A 219 20.70 16.20 18.48
CA GLY A 219 21.79 16.78 17.70
C GLY A 219 23.20 16.49 18.21
N GLY A 220 24.18 16.73 17.35
CA GLY A 220 25.58 16.94 17.76
C GLY A 220 26.65 16.25 16.93
N THR A 221 27.28 17.04 16.06
CA THR A 221 28.72 17.10 15.70
C THR A 221 29.44 15.97 14.95
N HIS A 222 30.13 16.42 13.91
CA HIS A 222 31.14 15.76 13.06
C HIS A 222 32.12 14.84 13.80
N LYS A 223 32.44 13.68 13.19
CA LYS A 223 33.77 13.42 12.57
C LYS A 223 33.87 12.04 11.91
N ASP A 224 34.67 12.05 10.84
CA ASP A 224 35.51 11.01 10.25
C ASP A 224 34.89 9.76 9.55
N SER A 225 35.17 9.72 8.25
CA SER A 225 35.07 8.59 7.31
C SER A 225 36.05 7.47 7.67
N PRO A 226 35.83 6.24 7.17
CA PRO A 226 36.72 5.77 6.11
C PRO A 226 35.99 5.08 4.93
N GLN A 227 36.77 5.00 3.86
CA GLN A 227 36.50 4.54 2.50
C GLN A 227 36.39 3.01 2.39
N ASP A 228 36.07 2.60 1.15
CA ASP A 228 36.32 1.29 0.51
C ASP A 228 35.16 0.29 0.41
N GLY A 229 34.96 -0.19 -0.82
CA GLY A 229 34.05 -1.28 -1.15
C GLY A 229 33.45 -1.18 -2.56
N GLN A 230 34.29 -1.25 -3.59
CA GLN A 230 33.93 -1.37 -5.00
C GLN A 230 32.97 -2.54 -5.27
N CYS A 231 32.05 -2.37 -6.23
CA CYS A 231 31.30 -3.48 -6.82
C CYS A 231 31.48 -3.49 -8.34
N ALA A 232 31.86 -4.66 -8.84
CA ALA A 232 32.51 -4.91 -10.12
C ALA A 232 31.58 -4.76 -11.34
N GLU A 233 32.18 -4.22 -12.40
CA GLU A 233 31.62 -3.98 -13.72
C GLU A 233 31.90 -5.21 -14.62
N ILE A 234 30.86 -5.94 -15.05
CA ILE A 234 31.01 -7.02 -16.03
C ILE A 234 30.74 -6.46 -17.43
N LYS A 235 31.83 -6.22 -18.17
CA LYS A 235 31.84 -5.90 -19.60
C LYS A 235 31.39 -7.13 -20.41
N ARG A 236 30.41 -6.96 -21.31
CA ARG A 236 30.24 -7.85 -22.47
C ARG A 236 30.10 -7.03 -23.74
N GLN A 237 30.85 -7.47 -24.73
CA GLN A 237 31.24 -6.79 -25.97
C GLN A 237 30.10 -6.77 -26.99
N ARG A 238 30.11 -5.72 -27.84
CA ARG A 238 29.24 -5.52 -29.00
C ARG A 238 29.68 -6.37 -30.19
N THR A 239 28.73 -6.70 -31.08
CA THR A 239 28.97 -6.71 -32.53
C THR A 239 27.64 -6.40 -33.27
N PRO A 240 27.63 -5.60 -34.35
CA PRO A 240 26.41 -5.07 -34.97
C PRO A 240 25.98 -5.87 -36.20
N GLN A 241 24.67 -5.97 -36.46
CA GLN A 241 24.15 -6.27 -37.79
C GLN A 241 22.99 -5.33 -38.14
N ARG A 242 23.02 -4.92 -39.41
CA ARG A 242 22.26 -3.87 -40.08
C ARG A 242 21.11 -4.50 -40.89
N THR A 243 20.08 -3.69 -41.15
CA THR A 243 19.09 -3.76 -42.26
C THR A 243 17.89 -4.72 -42.06
N GLN A 244 16.61 -4.42 -42.38
CA GLN A 244 15.96 -3.44 -43.27
C GLN A 244 14.65 -2.88 -42.67
N VAL A 245 14.19 -1.76 -43.25
CA VAL A 245 12.93 -1.06 -42.96
C VAL A 245 11.79 -1.70 -43.74
N GLU A 246 10.81 -2.28 -43.06
CA GLU A 246 9.50 -2.65 -43.65
C GLU A 246 8.37 -1.90 -42.94
N ARG A 247 7.34 -1.55 -43.73
CA ARG A 247 6.29 -0.57 -43.44
C ARG A 247 5.32 -1.08 -42.36
N MET A 248 4.96 -0.19 -41.42
CA MET A 248 3.88 -0.40 -40.44
C MET A 248 2.51 -0.52 -41.13
N PRO A 249 1.68 -1.53 -40.80
CA PRO A 249 0.25 -1.45 -40.99
C PRO A 249 -0.42 -0.73 -39.80
N ASP A 250 -1.57 -0.13 -40.10
CA ASP A 250 -2.34 0.84 -39.30
C ASP A 250 -2.59 0.44 -37.82
N GLN A 251 -2.56 1.46 -36.95
CA GLN A 251 -2.88 1.37 -35.53
C GLN A 251 -4.34 0.93 -35.30
N PRO A 252 -4.61 -0.03 -34.38
CA PRO A 252 -5.95 -0.24 -33.88
C PRO A 252 -6.29 0.73 -32.73
N PRO A 253 -7.58 1.08 -32.54
CA PRO A 253 -8.00 2.08 -31.57
C PRO A 253 -7.92 1.58 -30.12
N ALA A 254 -7.78 2.55 -29.21
CA ALA A 254 -7.57 2.42 -27.78
C ALA A 254 -8.73 1.71 -27.04
N GLY A 255 -8.39 0.89 -26.04
CA GLY A 255 -9.37 0.27 -25.11
C GLY A 255 -9.13 -1.20 -24.74
N ARG A 256 -7.99 -1.80 -25.09
CA ARG A 256 -7.79 -3.26 -24.93
C ARG A 256 -7.15 -3.65 -23.60
N VAL A 257 -7.84 -4.46 -22.80
CA VAL A 257 -7.27 -5.16 -21.64
C VAL A 257 -6.48 -6.37 -22.17
N VAL A 258 -5.17 -6.19 -22.33
CA VAL A 258 -4.28 -7.23 -22.89
C VAL A 258 -4.17 -8.43 -21.94
N ASP A 259 -4.24 -9.60 -22.56
CA ASP A 259 -4.15 -10.96 -22.05
C ASP A 259 -3.25 -11.13 -20.79
N GLY A 260 -3.82 -11.68 -19.71
CA GLY A 260 -3.15 -11.94 -18.42
C GLY A 260 -3.64 -11.15 -17.19
N ALA A 261 -4.28 -9.99 -17.36
CA ALA A 261 -4.80 -9.15 -16.26
C ALA A 261 -6.31 -9.35 -15.95
N ARG A 262 -7.04 -9.99 -16.87
CA ARG A 262 -8.51 -10.10 -16.87
C ARG A 262 -9.06 -10.82 -15.63
N ASN A 263 -8.45 -11.92 -15.21
CA ASN A 263 -8.85 -12.65 -13.99
C ASN A 263 -8.69 -11.79 -12.72
N GLN A 264 -7.65 -10.94 -12.66
CA GLN A 264 -7.42 -10.05 -11.51
C GLN A 264 -8.41 -8.88 -11.51
N SER A 265 -8.67 -8.30 -12.68
CA SER A 265 -9.69 -7.26 -12.86
C SER A 265 -11.09 -7.76 -12.51
N LEU A 266 -11.44 -8.98 -12.93
CA LEU A 266 -12.73 -9.60 -12.61
C LEU A 266 -12.86 -9.87 -11.11
N PHE A 267 -11.80 -10.37 -10.47
CA PHE A 267 -11.77 -10.59 -9.02
C PHE A 267 -11.96 -9.28 -8.24
N ALA A 268 -11.23 -8.22 -8.61
CA ALA A 268 -11.33 -6.92 -7.97
C ALA A 268 -12.72 -6.29 -8.14
N ALA A 269 -13.32 -6.41 -9.33
CA ALA A 269 -14.69 -5.96 -9.58
C ALA A 269 -15.71 -6.75 -8.75
N LEU A 270 -15.58 -8.07 -8.71
CA LEU A 270 -16.50 -8.95 -7.99
C LEU A 270 -16.46 -8.80 -6.48
N ARG A 271 -15.34 -8.38 -5.88
CA ARG A 271 -15.30 -8.10 -4.43
C ARG A 271 -16.36 -7.08 -4.00
N ARG A 272 -16.58 -6.03 -4.81
CA ARG A 272 -17.59 -5.00 -4.50
C ARG A 272 -19.00 -5.55 -4.69
N GLU A 273 -19.21 -6.26 -5.79
CA GLU A 273 -20.49 -6.88 -6.12
C GLU A 273 -20.90 -7.96 -5.13
N ALA A 274 -19.93 -8.72 -4.60
CA ALA A 274 -20.15 -9.79 -3.63
C ALA A 274 -20.84 -9.29 -2.38
N LEU A 275 -20.58 -8.06 -1.93
CA LEU A 275 -21.27 -7.47 -0.77
C LEU A 275 -22.78 -7.30 -1.01
N THR A 276 -23.21 -7.14 -2.26
CA THR A 276 -24.59 -6.84 -2.64
C THR A 276 -25.48 -8.06 -2.89
N VAL A 277 -24.90 -9.25 -3.06
CA VAL A 277 -25.63 -10.47 -3.46
C VAL A 277 -25.75 -11.50 -2.35
N SER A 278 -26.88 -12.18 -2.22
CA SER A 278 -27.18 -13.13 -1.14
C SER A 278 -26.66 -14.55 -1.34
N ASP A 279 -26.29 -14.93 -2.57
CA ASP A 279 -25.89 -16.29 -2.95
C ASP A 279 -24.80 -16.30 -4.04
N GLU A 280 -24.09 -17.43 -4.15
CA GLU A 280 -22.98 -17.62 -5.08
C GLU A 280 -23.42 -17.53 -6.54
N GLU A 281 -24.59 -18.07 -6.88
CA GLU A 281 -25.09 -18.05 -8.25
C GLU A 281 -25.39 -16.62 -8.73
N ALA A 282 -25.92 -15.76 -7.84
CA ALA A 282 -26.09 -14.34 -8.12
C ALA A 282 -24.74 -13.64 -8.38
N LEU A 283 -23.68 -14.01 -7.65
CA LEU A 283 -22.33 -13.50 -7.90
C LEU A 283 -21.77 -13.99 -9.24
N VAL A 284 -22.00 -15.27 -9.59
CA VAL A 284 -21.62 -15.85 -10.89
C VAL A 284 -22.33 -15.13 -12.04
N ARG A 285 -23.62 -14.81 -11.92
CA ARG A 285 -24.36 -14.04 -12.95
C ARG A 285 -23.73 -12.66 -13.16
N LYS A 286 -23.37 -11.95 -12.08
CA LYS A 286 -22.65 -10.68 -12.18
C LYS A 286 -21.25 -10.83 -12.79
N ALA A 287 -20.55 -11.92 -12.47
CA ALA A 287 -19.24 -12.23 -13.05
C ALA A 287 -19.30 -12.44 -14.56
N VAL A 288 -20.32 -13.15 -15.05
CA VAL A 288 -20.57 -13.34 -16.49
C VAL A 288 -20.84 -12.01 -17.17
N ALA A 289 -21.73 -11.18 -16.61
CA ALA A 289 -22.05 -9.86 -17.18
C ALA A 289 -20.83 -8.92 -17.24
N ILE A 290 -19.95 -8.94 -16.23
CA ILE A 290 -18.69 -8.18 -16.26
C ILE A 290 -17.75 -8.74 -17.33
N ASN A 291 -17.67 -10.08 -17.45
CA ASN A 291 -16.80 -10.74 -18.42
C ASN A 291 -17.22 -10.48 -19.87
N GLU A 292 -18.51 -10.25 -20.16
CA GLU A 292 -19.00 -9.85 -21.49
C GLU A 292 -18.41 -8.50 -21.94
N THR A 293 -17.94 -7.67 -21.01
CA THR A 293 -17.24 -6.41 -21.32
C THR A 293 -15.77 -6.60 -21.70
N TYR A 294 -15.23 -7.81 -21.55
CA TYR A 294 -13.84 -8.13 -21.87
C TYR A 294 -13.71 -8.63 -23.31
N ASP A 295 -12.62 -8.24 -23.98
CA ASP A 295 -12.31 -8.67 -25.34
C ASP A 295 -10.89 -9.27 -25.45
N PRO A 296 -10.74 -10.59 -25.71
CA PRO A 296 -11.83 -11.57 -25.74
C PRO A 296 -12.39 -11.82 -24.32
N PRO A 297 -13.62 -12.33 -24.17
CA PRO A 297 -14.13 -12.75 -22.88
C PRO A 297 -13.28 -13.90 -22.31
N LEU A 298 -13.18 -14.00 -20.98
CA LEU A 298 -12.61 -15.16 -20.31
C LEU A 298 -13.50 -16.39 -20.53
N ASP A 299 -12.90 -17.57 -20.42
CA ASP A 299 -13.65 -18.83 -20.45
C ASP A 299 -14.63 -18.90 -19.26
N LEU A 300 -15.83 -19.45 -19.48
CA LEU A 300 -16.87 -19.51 -18.46
C LEU A 300 -16.44 -20.32 -17.22
N ALA A 301 -15.56 -21.31 -17.37
CA ALA A 301 -15.02 -22.03 -16.21
C ALA A 301 -14.06 -21.16 -15.40
N GLU A 302 -13.29 -20.26 -16.03
CA GLU A 302 -12.44 -19.28 -15.33
C GLU A 302 -13.27 -18.24 -14.59
N VAL A 303 -14.32 -17.70 -15.24
CA VAL A 303 -15.26 -16.76 -14.61
C VAL A 303 -15.90 -17.37 -13.35
N ARG A 304 -16.36 -18.62 -13.44
CA ARG A 304 -16.93 -19.36 -12.30
C ARG A 304 -15.91 -19.57 -11.19
N LYS A 305 -14.66 -19.91 -11.51
CA LYS A 305 -13.58 -20.06 -10.51
C LYS A 305 -13.31 -18.75 -9.77
N VAL A 306 -13.27 -17.63 -10.49
CA VAL A 306 -13.06 -16.30 -9.87
C VAL A 306 -14.24 -15.96 -8.95
N ALA A 307 -15.49 -16.14 -9.42
CA ALA A 307 -16.68 -15.90 -8.61
C ALA A 307 -16.74 -16.78 -7.35
N ALA A 308 -16.47 -18.08 -7.48
CA ALA A 308 -16.41 -19.00 -6.35
C ALA A 308 -15.34 -18.61 -5.33
N SER A 309 -14.18 -18.13 -5.80
CA SER A 309 -13.13 -17.63 -4.92
C SER A 309 -13.54 -16.38 -4.15
N VAL A 310 -14.21 -15.41 -4.80
CA VAL A 310 -14.74 -14.23 -4.12
C VAL A 310 -15.87 -14.60 -3.16
N TRP A 311 -16.73 -15.54 -3.55
CA TRP A 311 -17.80 -16.04 -2.68
C TRP A 311 -17.25 -16.68 -1.40
N ARG A 312 -16.21 -17.51 -1.52
CA ARG A 312 -15.50 -18.07 -0.37
C ARG A 312 -14.95 -16.99 0.57
N TYR A 313 -14.40 -15.90 0.02
CA TYR A 313 -13.95 -14.76 0.83
C TYR A 313 -15.09 -14.10 1.60
N LYS A 314 -16.26 -13.98 0.97
CA LYS A 314 -17.46 -13.46 1.61
C LYS A 314 -17.97 -14.39 2.70
N SER A 315 -18.11 -15.69 2.42
CA SER A 315 -18.62 -16.68 3.38
C SER A 315 -17.69 -16.85 4.58
N GLU A 316 -16.39 -16.65 4.40
CA GLU A 316 -15.38 -16.66 5.46
C GLU A 316 -15.25 -15.31 6.21
N GLY A 317 -16.01 -14.28 5.83
CA GLY A 317 -15.95 -12.96 6.46
C GLY A 317 -14.64 -12.20 6.22
N ARG A 318 -13.89 -12.55 5.17
CA ARG A 318 -12.57 -12.00 4.83
C ARG A 318 -12.61 -10.86 3.82
N LEU A 319 -13.80 -10.50 3.36
CA LEU A 319 -14.00 -9.51 2.31
C LEU A 319 -14.03 -8.11 2.94
N LEU A 320 -12.86 -7.52 3.17
CA LEU A 320 -12.74 -6.15 3.71
C LEU A 320 -12.87 -5.10 2.59
N GLY A 321 -13.58 -4.01 2.87
CA GLY A 321 -13.50 -2.77 2.10
C GLY A 321 -12.17 -2.07 2.35
N ALA A 322 -11.73 -1.21 1.43
CA ALA A 322 -10.48 -0.48 1.58
C ALA A 322 -10.54 0.49 2.78
N GLY A 323 -9.59 0.36 3.72
CA GLY A 323 -9.38 1.32 4.82
C GLY A 323 -10.05 0.99 6.17
N GLU A 324 -10.70 -0.16 6.33
CA GLU A 324 -11.38 -0.52 7.57
C GLU A 324 -10.58 -1.57 8.38
N GLN A 325 -10.36 -1.30 9.68
CA GLN A 325 -9.92 -2.34 10.62
C GLN A 325 -11.16 -3.04 11.19
N ALA A 326 -11.38 -4.29 10.78
CA ALA A 326 -12.43 -5.12 11.38
C ALA A 326 -11.89 -5.83 12.62
N ILE A 327 -12.59 -5.68 13.74
CA ILE A 327 -12.45 -6.58 14.88
C ILE A 327 -13.49 -7.69 14.70
N ILE A 328 -13.01 -8.92 14.51
CA ILE A 328 -13.87 -10.09 14.48
C ILE A 328 -13.96 -10.62 15.91
N THR A 329 -15.16 -10.57 16.48
CA THR A 329 -15.48 -11.14 17.80
C THR A 329 -16.51 -12.26 17.61
N ARG A 330 -16.30 -13.40 18.28
CA ARG A 330 -17.25 -14.53 18.19
C ARG A 330 -18.59 -14.14 18.81
N ALA A 331 -19.69 -14.63 18.23
CA ALA A 331 -21.04 -14.38 18.74
C ALA A 331 -21.17 -14.75 20.23
N GLU A 332 -20.61 -15.89 20.62
CA GLU A 332 -20.56 -16.38 22.01
C GLU A 332 -19.87 -15.39 22.96
N THR A 333 -18.77 -14.77 22.52
CA THR A 333 -18.05 -13.74 23.29
C THR A 333 -18.93 -12.51 23.49
N PHE A 334 -19.62 -12.08 22.44
CA PHE A 334 -20.53 -10.94 22.51
C PHE A 334 -21.71 -11.23 23.43
N ASP A 335 -22.32 -12.41 23.34
CA ASP A 335 -23.44 -12.81 24.20
C ASP A 335 -23.05 -12.92 25.66
N ALA A 336 -21.86 -13.47 25.95
CA ALA A 336 -21.33 -13.53 27.31
C ALA A 336 -21.08 -12.13 27.89
N LEU A 337 -20.54 -11.20 27.11
CA LEU A 337 -20.39 -9.80 27.50
C LEU A 337 -21.76 -9.13 27.70
N ARG A 338 -22.70 -9.31 26.77
CA ARG A 338 -24.04 -8.72 26.83
C ARG A 338 -24.82 -9.16 28.08
N ALA A 339 -24.68 -10.41 28.51
CA ALA A 339 -25.34 -10.94 29.70
C ALA A 339 -24.67 -10.49 31.02
N HIS A 340 -23.42 -10.04 30.98
CA HIS A 340 -22.67 -9.70 32.18
C HIS A 340 -22.98 -8.26 32.66
N PRO A 341 -23.21 -7.99 33.97
CA PRO A 341 -23.52 -6.64 34.47
C PRO A 341 -22.43 -5.59 34.19
N GLY A 342 -21.16 -6.01 34.12
CA GLY A 342 -20.01 -5.19 33.72
C GLY A 342 -19.69 -5.22 32.21
N GLY A 343 -20.55 -5.84 31.41
CA GLY A 343 -20.33 -6.21 30.02
C GLY A 343 -20.07 -5.07 29.06
N ALA A 344 -20.81 -3.96 29.20
CA ALA A 344 -20.70 -2.81 28.31
C ALA A 344 -19.32 -2.15 28.38
N ASP A 345 -18.81 -1.92 29.60
CA ASP A 345 -17.47 -1.37 29.81
C ASP A 345 -16.39 -2.40 29.38
N ALA A 346 -16.59 -3.68 29.70
CA ALA A 346 -15.67 -4.73 29.29
C ALA A 346 -15.56 -4.81 27.76
N LEU A 347 -16.68 -4.79 27.03
CA LEU A 347 -16.73 -4.78 25.58
C LEU A 347 -15.97 -3.59 25.00
N MET A 348 -16.21 -2.38 25.53
CA MET A 348 -15.50 -1.20 25.04
C MET A 348 -13.98 -1.29 25.25
N LEU A 349 -13.56 -1.77 26.42
CA LEU A 349 -12.16 -1.99 26.70
C LEU A 349 -11.58 -3.07 25.78
N LEU A 350 -12.29 -4.18 25.55
CA LEU A 350 -11.86 -5.28 24.70
C LEU A 350 -11.63 -4.82 23.25
N LEU A 351 -12.58 -4.09 22.66
CA LEU A 351 -12.43 -3.56 21.31
C LEU A 351 -11.18 -2.69 21.20
N ARG A 352 -10.93 -1.83 22.19
CA ARG A 352 -9.73 -0.99 22.20
C ARG A 352 -8.44 -1.79 22.32
N LEU A 353 -8.45 -2.85 23.13
CA LEU A 353 -7.30 -3.76 23.27
C LEU A 353 -7.07 -4.56 21.98
N GLN A 354 -8.13 -5.03 21.31
CA GLN A 354 -8.03 -5.72 20.02
C GLN A 354 -7.50 -4.80 18.92
N PHE A 355 -7.94 -3.54 18.85
CA PHE A 355 -7.35 -2.55 17.95
C PHE A 355 -5.87 -2.29 18.23
N SER A 356 -5.45 -2.31 19.51
CA SER A 356 -4.08 -1.95 19.91
C SER A 356 -3.11 -3.14 19.91
N HIS A 357 -3.61 -4.35 20.11
CA HIS A 357 -2.81 -5.54 20.42
C HIS A 357 -3.30 -6.82 19.71
N GLY A 358 -4.48 -6.83 19.11
CA GLY A 358 -5.08 -8.01 18.47
C GLY A 358 -4.40 -8.45 17.18
N ALA A 359 -3.59 -7.59 16.57
CA ALA A 359 -2.80 -7.93 15.38
C ALA A 359 -1.64 -8.90 15.65
N GLU A 360 -1.21 -9.04 16.90
CA GLU A 360 -0.10 -9.91 17.30
C GLU A 360 -0.58 -10.94 18.35
N PRO A 361 -0.97 -12.16 17.92
CA PRO A 361 -1.41 -13.21 18.83
C PRO A 361 -0.37 -13.50 19.92
N GLY A 362 -0.81 -13.55 21.18
CA GLY A 362 0.08 -13.81 22.32
C GLY A 362 0.98 -12.63 22.73
N LYS A 363 0.87 -11.46 22.08
CA LYS A 363 1.60 -10.25 22.50
C LYS A 363 1.28 -9.91 23.94
N ARG A 364 2.33 -9.73 24.74
CA ARG A 364 2.22 -9.25 26.12
C ARG A 364 2.09 -7.74 26.11
N PHE A 365 1.06 -7.21 26.75
CA PHE A 365 0.86 -5.77 26.90
C PHE A 365 0.47 -5.39 28.32
N ALA A 366 0.76 -4.16 28.71
CA ALA A 366 0.37 -3.62 30.00
C ALA A 366 -1.01 -2.97 29.90
N ILE A 367 -1.87 -3.24 30.89
CA ILE A 367 -3.09 -2.45 31.11
C ILE A 367 -2.88 -1.66 32.40
N ALA A 368 -2.76 -0.33 32.28
CA ALA A 368 -2.41 0.55 33.38
C ALA A 368 -3.54 1.57 33.65
N PRO A 369 -4.54 1.25 34.50
CA PRO A 369 -5.70 2.10 34.76
C PRO A 369 -5.37 3.56 35.07
N LYS A 370 -4.30 3.81 35.86
CA LYS A 370 -3.89 5.17 36.23
C LYS A 370 -3.41 5.98 35.03
N ALA A 371 -2.68 5.35 34.11
CA ALA A 371 -2.22 5.99 32.88
C ALA A 371 -3.40 6.21 31.92
N MET A 372 -4.28 5.21 31.78
CA MET A 372 -5.45 5.30 30.90
C MET A 372 -6.46 6.38 31.35
N GLU A 373 -6.64 6.58 32.66
CA GLU A 373 -7.44 7.70 33.19
C GLU A 373 -6.74 9.05 32.95
N ARG A 374 -5.45 9.16 33.29
CA ARG A 374 -4.65 10.38 33.07
C ARG A 374 -4.66 10.82 31.61
N ASP A 375 -4.53 9.87 30.69
CA ASP A 375 -4.46 10.11 29.25
C ASP A 375 -5.87 10.20 28.61
N ALA A 376 -6.92 10.21 29.45
CA ALA A 376 -8.33 10.33 29.05
C ALA A 376 -8.74 9.35 27.93
N MET A 377 -8.20 8.13 27.96
CA MET A 377 -8.35 7.15 26.88
C MET A 377 -9.83 6.82 26.56
N PHE A 378 -10.67 6.81 27.59
CA PHE A 378 -12.11 6.94 27.46
C PHE A 378 -12.57 8.11 28.32
N LYS A 379 -13.29 9.06 27.70
CA LYS A 379 -13.77 10.26 28.38
C LYS A 379 -14.60 9.87 29.60
N LYS A 380 -14.30 10.45 30.77
CA LYS A 380 -14.97 10.21 32.07
C LYS A 380 -14.78 8.80 32.67
N TRP A 381 -13.89 7.97 32.14
CA TRP A 381 -13.58 6.70 32.79
C TRP A 381 -12.57 6.89 33.92
N THR A 382 -12.94 6.42 35.10
CA THR A 382 -12.05 6.46 36.27
C THR A 382 -11.19 5.20 36.37
N VAL A 383 -10.08 5.25 37.12
CA VAL A 383 -9.29 4.05 37.47
C VAL A 383 -10.18 2.92 38.02
N ARG A 384 -11.20 3.26 38.82
CA ARG A 384 -12.15 2.28 39.37
C ARG A 384 -12.95 1.60 38.26
N ARG A 385 -13.39 2.36 37.25
CA ARG A 385 -14.14 1.84 36.09
C ARG A 385 -13.28 0.91 35.23
N TYR A 386 -12.06 1.32 34.89
CA TYR A 386 -11.10 0.45 34.19
C TYR A 386 -10.85 -0.86 34.93
N ARG A 387 -10.63 -0.81 36.25
CA ARG A 387 -10.40 -2.01 37.05
C ARG A 387 -11.58 -2.98 37.01
N LYS A 388 -12.82 -2.47 37.03
CA LYS A 388 -14.02 -3.30 36.87
C LYS A 388 -14.08 -3.95 35.49
N ALA A 389 -13.84 -3.19 34.43
CA ALA A 389 -13.81 -3.72 33.06
C ALA A 389 -12.73 -4.81 32.88
N ILE A 390 -11.52 -4.59 33.41
CA ILE A 390 -10.43 -5.58 33.40
C ILE A 390 -10.84 -6.84 34.16
N ALA A 391 -11.48 -6.70 35.33
CA ALA A 391 -11.94 -7.84 36.11
C ALA A 391 -12.95 -8.69 35.32
N THR A 392 -13.93 -8.05 34.67
CA THR A 392 -14.90 -8.74 33.80
C THR A 392 -14.22 -9.43 32.61
N LEU A 393 -13.26 -8.80 31.93
CA LEU A 393 -12.54 -9.43 30.83
C LEU A 393 -11.73 -10.64 31.27
N LYS A 394 -11.15 -10.61 32.48
CA LYS A 394 -10.45 -11.77 33.06
C LYS A 394 -11.42 -12.89 33.43
N GLU A 395 -12.54 -12.53 34.04
CA GLU A 395 -13.59 -13.48 34.44
C GLU A 395 -14.14 -14.25 33.24
N LEU A 396 -14.41 -13.53 32.13
CA LEU A 396 -14.86 -14.11 30.87
C LEU A 396 -13.73 -14.74 30.03
N LYS A 397 -12.49 -14.77 30.55
CA LYS A 397 -11.30 -15.33 29.87
C LYS A 397 -11.01 -14.73 28.49
N LEU A 398 -11.31 -13.44 28.31
CA LEU A 398 -11.01 -12.68 27.08
C LEU A 398 -9.63 -12.02 27.14
N ILE A 399 -9.08 -11.90 28.34
CA ILE A 399 -7.68 -11.56 28.58
C ILE A 399 -7.12 -12.45 29.67
N ARG A 400 -5.84 -12.80 29.55
CA ARG A 400 -5.12 -13.58 30.55
C ARG A 400 -3.93 -12.82 31.09
N GLN A 401 -3.84 -12.75 32.42
CA GLN A 401 -2.72 -12.11 33.08
C GLN A 401 -1.52 -13.07 33.09
N VAL A 402 -0.46 -12.69 32.39
CA VAL A 402 0.78 -13.50 32.27
C VAL A 402 1.89 -13.01 33.21
N HIS A 403 1.75 -11.80 33.75
CA HIS A 403 2.68 -11.28 34.76
C HIS A 403 1.94 -10.49 35.85
N LYS A 404 2.22 -10.83 37.11
CA LYS A 404 1.77 -10.07 38.27
C LYS A 404 2.85 -9.08 38.68
N GLY A 405 2.79 -7.89 38.07
CA GLY A 405 3.58 -6.73 38.50
C GLY A 405 3.23 -6.22 39.90
N GLY A 406 3.94 -5.18 40.33
CA GLY A 406 3.78 -4.53 41.63
C GLY A 406 4.95 -4.76 42.61
N LYS A 407 6.02 -5.46 42.20
CA LYS A 407 7.19 -5.70 43.05
C LYS A 407 8.11 -4.48 43.19
N ARG A 408 8.09 -3.58 42.20
CA ARG A 408 8.90 -2.35 42.17
C ARG A 408 8.23 -1.25 41.34
N LYS A 409 8.65 0.01 41.53
CA LYS A 409 8.20 1.14 40.70
C LYS A 409 8.49 0.85 39.23
N GLY A 410 7.48 0.89 38.37
CA GLY A 410 7.60 0.58 36.95
C GLY A 410 7.42 -0.90 36.57
N ASP A 411 6.90 -1.75 37.46
CA ASP A 411 6.58 -3.16 37.19
C ASP A 411 5.07 -3.36 36.98
N PRO A 412 4.53 -3.15 35.76
CA PRO A 412 3.09 -3.26 35.50
C PRO A 412 2.65 -4.73 35.43
N HIS A 413 1.35 -4.96 35.62
CA HIS A 413 0.76 -6.24 35.23
C HIS A 413 0.78 -6.39 33.70
N LEU A 414 1.13 -7.57 33.20
CA LEU A 414 1.10 -7.88 31.78
C LEU A 414 0.01 -8.89 31.46
N TYR A 415 -0.62 -8.70 30.31
CA TYR A 415 -1.74 -9.47 29.81
C TYR A 415 -1.49 -9.91 28.37
N VAL A 416 -2.23 -10.92 27.93
CA VAL A 416 -2.39 -11.32 26.54
C VAL A 416 -3.88 -11.39 26.21
N LEU A 417 -4.25 -11.17 24.95
CA LEU A 417 -5.59 -11.49 24.43
C LEU A 417 -5.66 -13.01 24.25
N ASP A 418 -6.77 -13.61 24.67
CA ASP A 418 -7.07 -15.05 24.46
C ASP A 418 -8.08 -15.24 23.32
#